data_AF-A0A925V5Z7-F1
#
_entry.id   AF-A0A925V5Z7-F1
#
_cell.length_a   1.000
_cell.length_b   1.000
_cell.length_c   1.000
_cell.angle_alpha   90.00
_cell.angle_beta   90.00
_cell.angle_gamma   90.00
#
_symmetry.space_group_name_H-M   'P 1'
#
loop_
_entity.id
_entity.type
_entity.pdbx_description
1 polymer ?
#
loop_
_entity_poly.entity_id
_entity_poly.type
_entity_poly.pdbx_seq_one_letter_code
_entity_poly.pdbx_strand_id
1 'polypeptide(L)'
;RAAPPQLRAAISVHGVLAASGLPRMPIAASVLVLHGWEDPTSSPEDLLALTAELTECGADWQLHAYGHAMHAFTFEGLHAPERGLAFHPAASRRAWASIATFLAEQLG
;
A
#
# COMPACT_ATOMS: atom_id res chain seq x y z
N ARG A 1 -9.55 9.17 8.23
CA ARG A 1 -10.13 8.64 6.98
C ARG A 1 -11.02 9.72 6.39
N ALA A 2 -10.69 10.27 5.22
CA ALA A 2 -11.71 10.89 4.39
C ALA A 2 -12.34 9.73 3.61
N ALA A 3 -13.58 9.36 3.91
CA ALA A 3 -14.39 8.52 3.04
C ALA A 3 -15.30 9.47 2.27
N PRO A 4 -14.77 10.26 1.31
CA PRO A 4 -15.62 11.15 0.55
C PRO A 4 -16.72 10.31 -0.09
N PRO A 5 -17.96 10.81 -0.12
CA PRO A 5 -19.05 10.12 -0.80
C PRO A 5 -18.60 9.69 -2.19
N GLN A 6 -18.90 8.44 -2.55
CA GLN A 6 -18.60 7.84 -3.87
C GLN A 6 -17.13 7.47 -4.13
N LEU A 7 -16.24 7.50 -3.13
CA LEU A 7 -14.91 6.92 -3.31
C LEU A 7 -15.04 5.41 -3.60
N ARG A 8 -14.60 4.99 -4.79
CA ARG A 8 -14.66 3.58 -5.22
C ARG A 8 -13.42 2.79 -4.80
N ALA A 9 -12.25 3.40 -4.92
CA ALA A 9 -10.98 2.72 -4.75
C ALA A 9 -9.90 3.64 -4.17
N ALA A 10 -9.00 3.08 -3.37
CA ALA A 10 -7.81 3.75 -2.86
C ALA A 10 -6.57 2.88 -3.08
N ILE A 11 -5.45 3.50 -3.46
CA ILE A 11 -4.18 2.81 -3.69
C ILE A 11 -3.11 3.48 -2.81
N SER A 12 -2.44 2.69 -1.99
CA SER A 12 -1.24 3.08 -1.24
C SER A 12 -0.01 2.47 -1.90
N VAL A 13 1.00 3.28 -2.19
CA VAL A 13 2.28 2.83 -2.75
C VAL A 13 3.38 3.29 -1.80
N HIS A 14 4.14 2.34 -1.26
CA HIS A 14 5.15 2.54 -0.20
C HIS A 14 4.67 3.50 0.91
N GLY A 15 3.40 3.39 1.31
CA GLY A 15 2.87 4.19 2.41
C GLY A 15 3.43 3.77 3.77
N VAL A 16 3.40 4.69 4.74
CA VAL A 16 3.65 4.41 6.16
C VAL A 16 2.39 3.78 6.75
N LEU A 17 2.50 2.56 7.27
CA LEU A 17 1.37 1.70 7.63
C LEU A 17 1.10 1.63 9.13
N ALA A 18 1.89 2.31 9.95
CA ALA A 18 1.66 2.43 11.38
C ALA A 18 0.23 2.92 11.68
N ALA A 19 -0.36 2.38 12.75
CA ALA A 19 -1.75 2.67 13.11
C ALA A 19 -2.01 4.17 13.23
N SER A 20 -3.07 4.63 12.55
CA SER A 20 -3.38 6.08 12.49
C SER A 20 -3.91 6.67 13.81
N GLY A 21 -4.27 5.84 14.79
CA GLY A 21 -4.92 6.25 16.04
C GLY A 21 -6.34 6.81 15.87
N LEU A 22 -6.87 6.83 14.63
CA LEU A 22 -8.22 7.30 14.34
C LEU A 22 -9.26 6.23 14.68
N PRO A 23 -10.52 6.62 14.96
CA PRO A 23 -11.61 5.66 15.15
C PRO A 23 -11.79 4.75 13.93
N ARG A 24 -12.03 3.45 14.20
CA ARG A 24 -12.40 2.47 13.17
C ARG A 24 -13.81 2.78 12.67
N MET A 25 -13.97 2.92 11.36
CA MET A 25 -15.23 3.20 10.69
C MET A 25 -15.35 2.31 9.45
N PRO A 26 -16.58 1.93 9.03
CA PRO A 26 -16.76 1.15 7.81
C PRO A 26 -16.07 1.78 6.60
N ILE A 27 -15.43 0.95 5.77
CA ILE A 27 -14.74 1.37 4.55
C ILE A 27 -15.48 0.74 3.37
N ALA A 28 -16.15 1.57 2.57
CA ALA A 28 -16.88 1.11 1.39
C ALA A 28 -16.01 0.99 0.12
N ALA A 29 -14.84 1.65 0.09
CA ALA A 29 -13.94 1.62 -1.06
C ALA A 29 -13.05 0.37 -1.03
N SER A 30 -12.74 -0.18 -2.20
CA SER A 30 -11.69 -1.21 -2.31
C SER A 30 -10.31 -0.58 -2.06
N VAL A 31 -9.39 -1.34 -1.46
CA VAL A 31 -8.06 -0.83 -1.06
C VAL A 31 -6.95 -1.72 -1.59
N LEU A 32 -6.03 -1.14 -2.36
CA LEU A 32 -4.78 -1.79 -2.77
C LEU A 32 -3.59 -1.20 -2.01
N VAL A 33 -2.83 -2.04 -1.31
CA VAL A 33 -1.60 -1.66 -0.61
C VAL A 33 -0.39 -2.31 -1.30
N LEU A 34 0.56 -1.49 -1.75
CA LEU A 34 1.78 -1.92 -2.44
C LEU A 34 2.98 -1.49 -1.62
N HIS A 35 3.68 -2.43 -0.99
CA HIS A 35 4.69 -2.12 0.02
C HIS A 35 6.02 -2.85 -0.24
N GLY A 36 7.13 -2.19 0.06
CA GLY A 36 8.45 -2.83 0.03
C GLY A 36 8.67 -3.61 1.32
N TRP A 37 9.08 -4.88 1.23
CA TRP A 37 9.27 -5.72 2.42
C TRP A 37 10.42 -5.25 3.33
N GLU A 38 11.42 -4.57 2.77
CA GLU A 38 12.58 -4.03 3.49
C GLU A 38 12.42 -2.52 3.77
N ASP A 39 11.20 -1.98 3.64
CA ASP A 39 10.89 -0.60 3.98
C ASP A 39 10.96 -0.40 5.51
N PRO A 40 11.90 0.41 6.04
CA PRO A 40 12.06 0.57 7.48
C PRO A 40 10.99 1.47 8.11
N THR A 41 10.12 2.09 7.30
CA THR A 41 9.07 2.97 7.80
C THR A 41 7.85 2.21 8.34
N SER A 42 7.78 0.90 8.10
CA SER A 42 6.69 0.04 8.60
C SER A 42 7.19 -1.37 8.83
N SER A 43 6.84 -1.95 9.98
CA SER A 43 7.25 -3.31 10.32
C SER A 43 6.26 -4.34 9.77
N PRO A 44 6.63 -5.64 9.68
CA PRO A 44 5.68 -6.70 9.35
C PRO A 44 4.44 -6.71 10.25
N GLU A 45 4.58 -6.33 11.52
CA GLU A 45 3.47 -6.19 12.46
C GLU A 45 2.51 -5.05 12.06
N ASP A 46 3.02 -3.93 11.55
CA ASP A 46 2.18 -2.85 11.01
C ASP A 46 1.36 -3.33 9.80
N LEU A 47 1.96 -4.13 8.91
CA LEU A 47 1.25 -4.72 7.78
C LEU A 47 0.11 -5.61 8.28
N LEU A 48 0.40 -6.51 9.23
CA LEU A 48 -0.61 -7.40 9.81
C LEU A 48 -1.73 -6.60 10.50
N ALA A 49 -1.37 -5.59 11.30
CA ALA A 49 -2.34 -4.73 11.97
C ALA A 49 -3.25 -3.98 10.98
N LEU A 50 -2.69 -3.46 9.89
CA LEU A 50 -3.47 -2.82 8.84
C LEU A 50 -4.44 -3.80 8.17
N THR A 51 -3.99 -5.01 7.82
CA THR A 51 -4.87 -6.01 7.19
C THR A 51 -6.03 -6.44 8.09
N ALA A 52 -5.78 -6.55 9.40
CA ALA A 52 -6.82 -6.81 10.38
C ALA A 52 -7.83 -5.64 10.44
N GLU A 53 -7.35 -4.39 10.50
CA GLU A 53 -8.21 -3.21 10.51
C GLU A 53 -9.07 -3.10 9.25
N LEU A 54 -8.48 -3.30 8.05
CA LEU A 54 -9.21 -3.27 6.79
C LEU A 54 -10.30 -4.34 6.74
N THR A 55 -9.98 -5.55 7.23
CA THR A 55 -10.94 -6.66 7.33
C THR A 55 -12.08 -6.34 8.28
N GLU A 56 -11.78 -5.86 9.49
CA GLU A 56 -12.80 -5.50 10.48
C GLU A 56 -13.69 -4.35 10.02
N CYS A 57 -13.14 -3.41 9.24
CA CYS A 57 -13.89 -2.29 8.67
C CYS A 57 -14.69 -2.68 7.41
N GLY A 58 -14.63 -3.93 6.96
CA GLY A 58 -15.40 -4.46 5.84
C GLY A 58 -14.91 -4.04 4.46
N ALA A 59 -13.66 -3.57 4.33
CA ALA A 59 -13.09 -3.24 3.03
C ALA A 59 -12.87 -4.52 2.20
N ASP A 60 -13.08 -4.42 0.89
CA ASP A 60 -12.39 -5.31 -0.07
C ASP A 60 -10.95 -4.83 -0.20
N TRP A 61 -9.97 -5.69 0.07
CA TRP A 61 -8.57 -5.26 0.12
C TRP A 61 -7.58 -6.27 -0.42
N GLN A 62 -6.49 -5.74 -0.96
CA GLN A 62 -5.32 -6.47 -1.43
C GLN A 62 -4.06 -5.84 -0.81
N LEU A 63 -3.13 -6.68 -0.35
CA LEU A 63 -1.80 -6.25 0.07
C LEU A 63 -0.74 -7.04 -0.70
N HIS A 64 0.12 -6.33 -1.42
CA HIS A 64 1.29 -6.88 -2.09
C HIS A 64 2.56 -6.37 -1.41
N ALA A 65 3.31 -7.30 -0.81
CA ALA A 65 4.65 -7.04 -0.30
C ALA A 65 5.70 -7.49 -1.32
N TYR A 66 6.60 -6.59 -1.67
CA TYR A 66 7.69 -6.88 -2.61
C TYR A 66 9.00 -7.12 -1.86
N GLY A 67 9.48 -8.36 -1.85
CA GLY A 67 10.79 -8.72 -1.30
C GLY A 67 11.93 -7.91 -1.92
N HIS A 68 12.93 -7.55 -1.12
CA HIS A 68 14.10 -6.75 -1.51
C HIS A 68 13.82 -5.31 -1.95
N ALA A 69 12.57 -4.86 -1.87
CA ALA A 69 12.20 -3.48 -2.10
C ALA A 69 12.16 -2.72 -0.77
N MET A 70 12.78 -1.55 -0.75
CA MET A 70 12.74 -0.59 0.36
C MET A 70 11.64 0.46 0.12
N HIS A 71 11.63 1.53 0.93
CA HIS A 71 10.75 2.67 0.69
C HIS A 71 11.06 3.33 -0.65
N ALA A 72 10.06 3.99 -1.24
CA ALA A 72 10.15 4.69 -2.53
C ALA A 72 10.63 3.81 -3.70
N PHE A 73 10.35 2.50 -3.67
CA PHE A 73 10.79 1.53 -4.69
C PHE A 73 10.33 1.81 -6.12
N THR A 74 9.37 2.71 -6.33
CA THR A 74 8.90 3.15 -7.64
C THR A 74 9.64 4.36 -8.20
N PHE A 75 10.50 5.02 -7.42
CA PHE A 75 11.10 6.30 -7.81
C PHE A 75 12.42 6.10 -8.55
N GLU A 76 12.39 6.16 -9.87
CA GLU A 76 13.55 5.87 -10.74
C GLU A 76 14.77 6.73 -10.40
N GLY A 77 15.95 6.10 -10.36
CA GLY A 77 17.22 6.77 -10.06
C GLY A 77 17.47 7.02 -8.57
N LEU A 78 16.52 6.76 -7.68
CA LEU A 78 16.73 6.86 -6.24
C LEU A 78 17.64 5.75 -5.72
N HIS A 79 18.72 6.11 -5.03
CA HIS A 79 19.62 5.16 -4.39
C HIS A 79 20.23 5.76 -3.11
N ALA A 80 19.57 5.53 -1.99
CA ALA A 80 19.99 5.89 -0.64
C ALA A 80 19.62 4.77 0.36
N PRO A 81 20.15 3.54 0.17
CA PRO A 81 19.79 2.37 0.99
C PRO A 81 20.12 2.55 2.47
N GLU A 82 21.12 3.38 2.81
CA GLU A 82 21.44 3.76 4.20
C GLU A 82 20.31 4.53 4.89
N ARG A 83 19.40 5.10 4.12
CA ARG A 83 18.17 5.76 4.57
C ARG A 83 16.91 4.92 4.34
N GLY A 84 17.06 3.68 3.88
CA GLY A 84 15.95 2.79 3.51
C GLY A 84 15.19 3.24 2.26
N LEU A 85 15.84 3.95 1.34
CA LEU A 85 15.23 4.53 0.15
C LEU A 85 15.95 4.02 -1.10
N ALA A 86 15.29 3.21 -1.93
CA ALA A 86 15.95 2.70 -3.13
C ALA A 86 14.94 2.31 -4.20
N PHE A 87 15.22 2.73 -5.44
CA PHE A 87 14.51 2.25 -6.62
C PHE A 87 14.69 0.74 -6.79
N HIS A 88 13.59 0.00 -6.98
CA HIS A 88 13.64 -1.43 -7.26
C HIS A 88 12.88 -1.74 -8.55
N PRO A 89 13.58 -1.86 -9.71
CA PRO A 89 12.94 -1.93 -11.03
C PRO A 89 11.87 -3.02 -11.16
N ALA A 90 12.12 -4.21 -10.61
CA ALA A 90 11.15 -5.31 -10.69
C ALA A 90 9.93 -5.08 -9.81
N ALA A 91 10.09 -4.41 -8.66
CA ALA A 91 8.98 -4.12 -7.75
C ALA A 91 8.13 -2.98 -8.33
N SER A 92 8.77 -1.95 -8.89
CA SER A 92 8.10 -0.87 -9.62
C SER A 92 7.23 -1.41 -10.76
N ARG A 93 7.77 -2.27 -11.63
CA ARG A 93 6.99 -2.88 -12.73
C ARG A 93 5.80 -3.70 -12.24
N ARG A 94 5.99 -4.51 -11.18
CA ARG A 94 4.91 -5.32 -10.60
C ARG A 94 3.82 -4.45 -9.97
N ALA A 95 4.21 -3.41 -9.23
CA ALA A 95 3.29 -2.45 -8.63
C ALA A 95 2.45 -1.75 -9.70
N TRP A 96 3.07 -1.26 -10.77
CA TRP A 96 2.33 -0.65 -11.88
C TRP A 96 1.36 -1.61 -12.56
N ALA A 97 1.74 -2.87 -12.75
CA ALA A 97 0.81 -3.88 -13.28
C ALA A 97 -0.38 -4.13 -12.33
N SER A 98 -0.13 -4.23 -11.02
CA SER A 98 -1.19 -4.38 -10.02
C SER A 98 -2.13 -3.17 -9.98
N ILE A 99 -1.59 -1.94 -10.07
CA ILE A 99 -2.37 -0.70 -10.15
C ILE A 99 -3.30 -0.72 -11.36
N ALA A 100 -2.77 -1.07 -12.54
CA ALA A 100 -3.55 -1.10 -13.76
C ALA A 100 -4.70 -2.12 -13.68
N THR A 101 -4.41 -3.34 -13.22
CA THR A 101 -5.44 -4.38 -13.03
C THR A 101 -6.51 -3.95 -12.03
N PHE A 102 -6.09 -3.42 -10.88
CA PHE A 102 -7.00 -2.97 -9.83
C PHE A 102 -7.88 -1.81 -10.30
N LEU A 103 -7.32 -0.80 -10.99
CA LEU A 103 -8.11 0.29 -11.53
C LEU A 103 -9.09 -0.18 -12.61
N ALA A 104 -8.71 -1.12 -13.47
CA ALA A 104 -9.61 -1.68 -14.47
C ALA A 104 -10.80 -2.40 -13.82
N GLU A 105 -10.56 -3.18 -12.76
CA GLU A 105 -11.62 -3.80 -11.96
C GLU A 105 -12.54 -2.75 -11.32
N GLN A 106 -11.95 -1.71 -10.73
CA GLN A 106 -12.67 -0.73 -9.94
C GLN A 106 -13.26 0.44 -10.73
N LEU A 107 -12.95 0.61 -12.02
CA LEU A 107 -13.50 1.71 -12.84
C LEU A 107 -14.31 1.22 -14.04
N GLY A 108 -14.12 -0.03 -14.49
CA GLY A 108 -14.70 -0.54 -15.74
C GLY A 108 -14.00 0.01 -16.97
#